data_AF-Q9R4C1-F1
#
_entry.id   AF-Q9R4C1-F1
#
_cell.length_a   1.000
_cell.length_b   1.000
_cell.length_c   1.000
_cell.angle_alpha   90.00
_cell.angle_beta   90.00
_cell.angle_gamma   90.00
#
_symmetry.space_group_name_H-M   'P 1'
#
loop_
_entity.id
_entity.type
_entity.pdbx_description
1 polymer ?
#
loop_
_entity_poly.entity_id
_entity_poly.type
_entity_poly.pdbx_seq_one_letter_code
_entity_poly.pdbx_strand_id
1 'polypeptide(L)' 'MDQFVGLHMLYTYENKWEYEIYIKNDHTIDYRIHSGMVG' A
#
# COMPACT_ATOMS: atom_id res chain seq x y z
N MET A 1 -4.19 6.80 15.71
CA MET A 1 -4.56 6.65 14.28
C MET A 1 -4.01 7.79 13.45
N ASP A 2 -4.05 9.03 13.94
CA ASP A 2 -3.61 10.24 13.22
C ASP A 2 -2.18 10.20 12.67
N GLN A 3 -1.26 9.46 13.31
CA GLN A 3 0.12 9.31 12.84
C GLN A 3 0.24 8.49 11.54
N PHE A 4 -0.80 7.75 11.16
CA PHE A 4 -0.79 6.88 9.99
C PHE A 4 -1.63 7.40 8.82
N VAL A 5 -2.61 8.27 9.07
CA VAL A 5 -3.41 8.87 7.99
C VAL A 5 -2.53 9.78 7.15
N GLY A 6 -2.61 9.65 5.83
CA GLY A 6 -1.77 10.34 4.85
C GLY A 6 -0.47 9.62 4.52
N LEU A 7 -0.13 8.54 5.24
CA LEU A 7 1.07 7.76 4.96
C LEU A 7 0.94 7.04 3.61
N HIS A 8 2.02 7.12 2.82
CA HIS A 8 2.14 6.47 1.53
C HIS A 8 3.37 5.56 1.54
N MET A 9 3.20 4.28 1.28
CA MET A 9 4.27 3.28 1.29
C MET A 9 4.31 2.48 0.00
N LEU A 10 5.53 2.26 -0.51
CA LEU A 10 5.86 1.17 -1.42
C LEU A 10 6.58 0.09 -0.63
N TYR A 11 6.21 -1.16 -0.86
CA TYR A 11 6.84 -2.30 -0.19
C TYR A 11 6.90 -3.51 -1.11
N THR A 12 7.92 -4.33 -0.90
CA THR A 12 8.19 -5.53 -1.67
C THR A 12 8.11 -6.74 -0.74
N TYR A 13 7.25 -7.68 -1.08
CA TYR A 13 7.17 -8.96 -0.37
C TYR A 13 8.41 -9.82 -0.66
N GLU A 14 8.69 -10.81 0.19
CA GLU A 14 9.81 -11.74 -0.01
C GLU A 14 9.72 -12.52 -1.34
N ASN A 15 8.50 -12.76 -1.83
CA ASN A 15 8.24 -13.36 -3.14
C ASN A 15 8.39 -12.37 -4.31
N LYS A 16 8.95 -11.19 -4.06
CA LYS A 16 9.22 -10.10 -5.00
C LYS A 16 7.99 -9.39 -5.58
N TRP A 17 6.82 -9.57 -4.98
CA TRP A 17 5.64 -8.81 -5.37
C TRP A 17 5.72 -7.38 -4.84
N GLU A 18 5.44 -6.41 -5.69
CA GLU A 18 5.56 -4.98 -5.37
C GLU A 18 4.20 -4.33 -5.25
N TYR A 19 3.95 -3.72 -4.10
CA TYR A 19 2.67 -3.14 -3.72
C TYR A 19 2.87 -1.72 -3.20
N GLU A 20 1.85 -0.90 -3.42
CA GLU A 20 1.75 0.48 -2.98
C GLU A 20 0.44 0.68 -2.22
N ILE A 21 0.50 1.40 -1.12
CA ILE A 21 -0.66 1.69 -0.28
C ILE A 21 -0.63 3.13 0.21
N TYR A 22 -1.79 3.78 0.17
CA TYR A 22 -2.04 5.11 0.72
C TYR A 22 -3.17 5.06 1.75
N ILE A 23 -2.91 5.52 2.97
CA ILE A 23 -3.91 5.56 4.04
C ILE A 23 -4.69 6.88 3.93
N LYS A 24 -5.84 6.84 3.26
CA LYS A 24 -6.62 8.03 2.91
C LYS A 24 -7.30 8.69 4.10
N ASN A 25 -7.84 7.89 5.00
CA ASN A 25 -8.43 8.30 6.28
C ASN A 25 -8.43 7.10 7.25
N ASP A 26 -9.08 7.23 8.40
CA ASP A 26 -9.09 6.24 9.48
C ASP A 26 -9.84 4.93 9.14
N HIS A 27 -10.57 4.87 8.02
CA HIS A 27 -11.36 3.71 7.60
C HIS A 27 -11.26 3.39 6.10
N THR A 28 -10.38 4.08 5.35
CA THR A 28 -10.24 3.94 3.90
C THR A 28 -8.78 3.92 3.49
N ILE A 29 -8.41 2.99 2.61
CA ILE A 29 -7.10 2.96 1.95
C ILE A 29 -7.30 2.94 0.42
N ASP A 30 -6.39 3.60 -0.29
CA ASP A 30 -6.20 3.40 -1.73
C ASP A 30 -4.94 2.51 -1.91
N TYR A 31 -4.92 1.61 -2.90
CA TYR A 31 -3.77 0.74 -3.15
C TYR A 31 -3.51 0.56 -4.65
N ARG A 32 -2.26 0.21 -4.99
CA ARG A 32 -1.85 -0.15 -6.35
C ARG A 32 -0.90 -1.34 -6.31
N ILE A 33 -1.09 -2.26 -7.24
CA ILE A 33 -0.25 -3.44 -7.42
C ILE A 33 0.65 -3.17 -8.62
N HIS A 34 1.97 -3.27 -8.44
CA HIS A 34 2.95 -3.02 -9.49
C HIS A 34 3.40 -4.31 -10.17
N SER A 35 3.51 -5.39 -9.40
CA SER A 35 3.93 -6.69 -9.91
C SER A 35 3.42 -7.85 -9.05
N GLY A 36 3.31 -9.03 -9.64
CA GLY A 36 2.86 -10.26 -8.97
C GLY A 36 1.78 -10.97 -9.76
N MET A 37 0.92 -11.71 -9.06
CA MET A 37 -0.14 -12.50 -9.71
C MET A 37 -1.23 -11.64 -10.38
N VAL A 38 -1.40 -10.39 -9.92
CA VAL A 38 -2.48 -9.49 -10.34
C VAL A 38 -1.97 -8.06 -10.64
N GLY A 39 -0.66 -7.91 -10.87
CA GLY A 39 0.00 -6.65 -11.23
C GLY A 39 0.11 -6.45 -12.73
#